data_AF-A0A505GX38-F1
#
_entry.id   AF-A0A505GX38-F1
#
_cell.length_a   1.000
_cell.length_b   1.000
_cell.length_c   1.000
_cell.angle_alpha   90.00
_cell.angle_beta   90.00
_cell.angle_gamma   90.00
#
_symmetry.space_group_name_H-M   'P 1'
#
loop_
_entity.id
_entity.type
_entity.pdbx_description
1 polymer ?
#
loop_
_entity_poly.entity_id
_entity_poly.type
_entity_poly.pdbx_seq_one_letter_code
_entity_poly.pdbx_strand_id
1 'polypeptide(L)'
;MIPSHEVPADLLTFLDRPFDAQMAFSYPRESWSRWLGHLDELGPFIDDLPAALDRPTVTELVATHAHNDPISAFVPVMIWGHGNSGYGPYRVARVLTQSNTPMESQVDQSVVRKLAEGYRVAAAEGPIAGYCRMNNEAYIKHLGPAFFTKWLHFSTAATATDPAGVAPILDRLVLDWLHDHDITIRAGKTPGYETYVSLLSSWGEELHGLGPAQVEERIFRLIRDAQEAERNLEAL
;
A
#
# COMPACT_ATOMS: atom_id res chain seq x y z
N MET A 1 17.79 -3.09 20.37
CA MET A 1 17.19 -4.37 20.81
C MET A 1 15.69 -4.16 20.74
N ILE A 2 15.02 -4.76 19.76
CA ILE A 2 13.57 -4.67 19.62
C ILE A 2 12.99 -5.63 20.66
N PRO A 3 12.04 -5.23 21.52
CA PRO A 3 11.38 -6.16 22.42
C PRO A 3 10.76 -7.27 21.57
N SER A 4 11.09 -8.54 21.84
CA SER A 4 10.35 -9.64 21.21
C SER A 4 8.95 -9.63 21.81
N HIS A 5 7.99 -9.12 21.05
CA HIS A 5 6.59 -9.25 21.41
C HIS A 5 6.12 -10.64 20.96
N GLU A 6 5.50 -11.38 21.87
CA GLU A 6 4.81 -12.61 21.51
C GLU A 6 3.75 -12.32 20.45
N VAL A 7 3.54 -13.26 19.53
CA VAL A 7 2.52 -13.16 18.50
C VAL A 7 1.14 -13.12 19.16
N PRO A 8 0.28 -12.13 18.88
CA PRO A 8 -1.09 -12.11 19.38
C PRO A 8 -1.86 -13.40 19.05
N ALA A 9 -2.65 -13.91 19.99
CA ALA A 9 -3.27 -15.23 19.90
C ALA A 9 -4.31 -15.35 18.75
N ASP A 10 -5.00 -14.26 18.45
CA ASP A 10 -5.92 -14.15 17.32
C ASP A 10 -5.16 -14.23 15.98
N LEU A 11 -4.02 -13.54 15.88
CA LEU A 11 -3.10 -13.63 14.76
C LEU A 11 -2.54 -15.04 14.61
N LEU A 12 -2.06 -15.67 15.69
CA LEU A 12 -1.55 -17.04 15.67
C LEU A 12 -2.56 -18.02 15.05
N THR A 13 -3.83 -17.93 15.48
CA THR A 13 -4.92 -18.79 14.97
C THR A 13 -5.21 -18.55 13.49
N PHE A 14 -4.99 -17.33 12.99
CA PHE A 14 -5.23 -16.98 11.60
C PHE A 14 -4.05 -17.30 10.69
N LEU A 15 -2.84 -17.37 11.26
CA LEU A 15 -1.62 -17.63 10.50
C LEU A 15 -1.56 -19.04 9.92
N ASP A 16 -2.20 -20.01 10.59
CA ASP A 16 -2.31 -21.41 10.15
C ASP A 16 -3.31 -21.63 9.00
N ARG A 17 -4.12 -20.63 8.65
CA ARG A 17 -5.13 -20.76 7.59
C ARG A 17 -4.52 -20.68 6.20
N PRO A 18 -5.07 -21.34 5.17
CA PRO A 18 -4.65 -21.14 3.79
C PRO A 18 -4.61 -19.65 3.41
N PHE A 19 -3.51 -19.23 2.75
CA PHE A 19 -3.36 -17.86 2.26
C PHE A 19 -4.02 -17.72 0.89
N ASP A 20 -5.36 -17.70 0.89
CA ASP A 20 -6.12 -17.52 -0.36
C ASP A 20 -5.85 -16.12 -0.94
N ALA A 21 -5.75 -15.99 -2.26
CA ALA A 21 -5.56 -14.68 -2.89
C ALA A 21 -6.68 -13.70 -2.52
N GLN A 22 -6.34 -12.41 -2.36
CA GLN A 22 -7.34 -11.37 -2.18
C GLN A 22 -8.29 -11.35 -3.39
N MET A 23 -9.60 -11.40 -3.16
CA MET A 23 -10.58 -11.29 -4.23
C MET A 23 -10.57 -9.90 -4.85
N ALA A 24 -10.73 -9.86 -6.17
CA ALA A 24 -10.85 -8.61 -6.91
C ALA A 24 -12.10 -7.83 -6.51
N PHE A 25 -12.01 -6.50 -6.50
CA PHE A 25 -13.14 -5.60 -6.23
C PHE A 25 -13.26 -4.52 -7.29
N SER A 26 -14.50 -4.09 -7.54
CA SER A 26 -14.80 -2.99 -8.46
C SER A 26 -14.47 -1.64 -7.83
N TYR A 27 -14.28 -0.63 -8.70
CA TYR A 27 -13.99 0.74 -8.32
C TYR A 27 -14.71 1.71 -9.28
N PRO A 28 -14.97 2.97 -8.87
CA PRO A 28 -15.74 3.92 -9.67
C PRO A 28 -14.90 4.54 -10.80
N ARG A 29 -14.63 3.77 -11.87
CA ARG A 29 -13.77 4.17 -13.00
C ARG A 29 -14.09 5.57 -13.53
N GLU A 30 -15.36 5.88 -13.78
CA GLU A 30 -15.77 7.20 -14.28
C GLU A 30 -15.30 8.35 -13.39
N SER A 31 -15.25 8.13 -12.07
CA SER A 31 -14.74 9.14 -11.15
C SER A 31 -13.23 9.29 -11.25
N TRP A 32 -12.49 8.22 -11.52
CA TRP A 32 -11.05 8.26 -11.77
C TRP A 32 -10.74 8.94 -13.11
N SER A 33 -11.42 8.55 -14.19
CA SER A 33 -11.27 9.19 -15.51
C SER A 33 -11.63 10.69 -15.46
N ARG A 34 -12.66 11.08 -14.71
CA ARG A 34 -13.02 12.51 -14.52
C ARG A 34 -11.88 13.32 -13.88
N TRP A 35 -11.21 12.77 -12.86
CA TRP A 35 -10.23 13.52 -12.07
C TRP A 35 -8.81 13.47 -12.62
N LEU A 36 -8.48 12.44 -13.40
CA LEU A 36 -7.12 12.19 -13.87
C LEU A 36 -7.01 12.13 -15.40
N GLY A 37 -8.13 11.99 -16.12
CA GLY A 37 -8.10 11.77 -17.57
C GLY A 37 -7.62 12.97 -18.39
N HIS A 38 -7.55 14.15 -17.80
CA HIS A 38 -6.94 15.34 -18.43
C HIS A 38 -5.42 15.40 -18.24
N LEU A 39 -4.84 14.50 -17.44
CA LEU A 39 -3.41 14.45 -17.17
C LEU A 39 -2.72 13.51 -18.15
N ASP A 40 -2.10 14.08 -19.18
CA ASP A 40 -1.29 13.35 -20.16
C ASP A 40 -2.03 12.10 -20.74
N GLU A 41 -1.36 10.95 -20.77
CA GLU A 41 -1.85 9.68 -21.30
C GLU A 41 -2.70 8.88 -20.27
N LEU A 42 -3.02 9.45 -19.09
CA LEU A 42 -3.74 8.73 -18.05
C LEU A 42 -5.20 8.44 -18.40
N GLY A 43 -5.83 9.26 -19.24
CA GLY A 43 -7.22 9.02 -19.66
C GLY A 43 -7.39 7.66 -20.34
N PRO A 44 -6.72 7.44 -21.50
CA PRO A 44 -6.73 6.14 -22.17
C PRO A 44 -6.29 4.99 -21.26
N PHE A 45 -5.24 5.19 -20.44
CA PHE A 45 -4.77 4.16 -19.52
C PHE A 45 -5.84 3.73 -18.51
N ILE A 46 -6.54 4.68 -17.88
CA ILE A 46 -7.61 4.38 -16.92
C ILE A 46 -8.79 3.69 -17.59
N ASP A 47 -9.10 4.04 -18.83
CA ASP A 47 -10.19 3.41 -19.58
C ASP A 47 -9.87 1.95 -19.96
N ASP A 48 -8.58 1.63 -20.14
CA ASP A 48 -8.09 0.28 -20.45
C ASP A 48 -7.88 -0.63 -19.22
N LEU A 49 -7.88 -0.08 -17.99
CA LEU A 49 -7.73 -0.88 -16.78
C LEU A 49 -8.82 -1.97 -16.67
N PRO A 50 -8.59 -3.08 -15.94
CA PRO A 50 -9.63 -4.05 -15.64
C PRO A 50 -10.79 -3.44 -14.82
N ALA A 51 -12.00 -3.99 -14.94
CA ALA A 51 -13.18 -3.49 -14.20
C ALA A 51 -13.12 -3.75 -12.68
N ALA A 52 -12.25 -4.65 -12.26
CA ALA A 52 -11.96 -4.95 -10.86
C ALA A 52 -10.46 -5.14 -10.69
N LEU A 53 -9.93 -4.78 -9.53
CA LEU A 53 -8.51 -4.92 -9.19
C LEU A 53 -8.36 -5.86 -8.00
N ASP A 54 -7.32 -6.68 -8.05
CA ASP A 54 -6.78 -7.47 -6.94
C ASP A 54 -5.28 -7.19 -6.79
N ARG A 55 -4.65 -7.79 -5.78
CA ARG A 55 -3.20 -7.66 -5.57
C ARG A 55 -2.37 -8.14 -6.78
N PRO A 56 -2.60 -9.34 -7.36
CA PRO A 56 -1.84 -9.80 -8.53
C PRO A 56 -1.89 -8.84 -9.71
N THR A 57 -3.08 -8.35 -10.06
CA THR A 57 -3.28 -7.42 -11.18
C THR A 57 -2.50 -6.11 -10.96
N VAL A 58 -2.57 -5.55 -9.75
CA VAL A 58 -1.86 -4.31 -9.44
C VAL A 58 -0.35 -4.52 -9.43
N THR A 59 0.13 -5.64 -8.90
CA THR A 59 1.56 -6.00 -8.95
C THR A 59 2.06 -6.11 -10.39
N GLU A 60 1.29 -6.74 -11.29
CA GLU A 60 1.63 -6.85 -12.70
C GLU A 60 1.71 -5.47 -13.37
N LEU A 61 0.70 -4.62 -13.16
CA LEU A 61 0.70 -3.24 -13.67
C LEU A 61 1.92 -2.44 -13.19
N VAL A 62 2.30 -2.60 -11.92
CA VAL A 62 3.50 -1.95 -11.38
C VAL A 62 4.77 -2.51 -12.04
N ALA A 63 4.88 -3.83 -12.20
CA ALA A 63 6.02 -4.47 -12.87
C ALA A 63 6.17 -3.99 -14.32
N THR A 64 5.05 -3.80 -15.04
CA THR A 64 5.04 -3.34 -16.43
C THR A 64 5.42 -1.86 -16.56
N HIS A 65 4.89 -0.99 -15.69
CA HIS A 65 4.95 0.45 -15.93
C HIS A 65 5.98 1.19 -15.07
N ALA A 66 6.28 0.74 -13.83
CA ALA A 66 6.95 1.60 -12.84
C ALA A 66 8.33 2.14 -13.25
N HIS A 67 9.05 1.42 -14.11
CA HIS A 67 10.36 1.84 -14.59
C HIS A 67 10.29 3.00 -15.61
N ASN A 68 9.30 2.97 -16.51
CA ASN A 68 9.22 3.91 -17.64
C ASN A 68 8.12 4.95 -17.46
N ASP A 69 7.03 4.56 -16.80
CA ASP A 69 5.89 5.40 -16.47
C ASP A 69 5.42 5.12 -15.02
N PRO A 70 6.11 5.73 -14.03
CA PRO A 70 5.76 5.59 -12.62
C PRO A 70 4.34 6.06 -12.30
N ILE A 71 3.76 6.94 -13.11
CA ILE A 71 2.43 7.52 -12.86
C ILE A 71 1.36 6.49 -13.21
N SER A 72 1.46 5.86 -14.39
CA SER A 72 0.57 4.76 -14.77
C SER A 72 0.72 3.53 -13.87
N ALA A 73 1.90 3.29 -13.28
CA ALA A 73 2.06 2.28 -12.23
C ALA A 73 1.42 2.70 -10.89
N PHE A 74 1.51 3.98 -10.53
CA PHE A 74 1.05 4.48 -9.25
C PHE A 74 -0.48 4.58 -9.15
N VAL A 75 -1.16 4.94 -10.24
CA VAL A 75 -2.63 5.12 -10.25
C VAL A 75 -3.38 3.84 -9.85
N PRO A 76 -3.10 2.64 -10.40
CA PRO A 76 -3.73 1.39 -9.97
C PRO A 76 -3.51 1.08 -8.49
N VAL A 77 -2.33 1.40 -7.94
CA VAL A 77 -2.04 1.24 -6.51
C VAL A 77 -2.95 2.15 -5.67
N MET A 78 -3.20 3.37 -6.12
CA MET A 78 -4.10 4.29 -5.43
C MET A 78 -5.57 3.91 -5.59
N ILE A 79 -5.98 3.42 -6.77
CA ILE A 79 -7.32 2.85 -6.98
C ILE A 79 -7.54 1.71 -6.00
N TRP A 80 -6.58 0.79 -5.92
CA TRP A 80 -6.63 -0.33 -4.99
C TRP A 80 -6.67 0.14 -3.53
N GLY A 81 -5.82 1.10 -3.17
CA GLY A 81 -5.72 1.60 -1.80
C GLY A 81 -6.93 2.42 -1.33
N HIS A 82 -7.67 3.04 -2.24
CA HIS A 82 -8.89 3.80 -1.92
C HIS A 82 -10.18 2.98 -2.03
N GLY A 83 -10.17 1.89 -2.80
CA GLY A 83 -11.36 1.10 -3.07
C GLY A 83 -12.50 1.96 -3.62
N ASN A 84 -13.68 1.83 -3.00
CA ASN A 84 -14.89 2.57 -3.38
C ASN A 84 -15.01 3.97 -2.76
N SER A 85 -13.93 4.51 -2.17
CA SER A 85 -13.96 5.85 -1.59
C SER A 85 -14.07 6.94 -2.68
N GLY A 86 -15.16 7.71 -2.65
CA GLY A 86 -15.40 8.80 -3.61
C GLY A 86 -14.37 9.95 -3.56
N TYR A 87 -13.60 10.07 -2.46
CA TYR A 87 -12.58 11.11 -2.32
C TYR A 87 -11.20 10.71 -2.86
N GLY A 88 -11.00 9.44 -3.20
CA GLY A 88 -9.72 8.91 -3.71
C GLY A 88 -9.21 9.64 -4.96
N PRO A 89 -10.02 9.72 -6.05
CA PRO A 89 -9.60 10.36 -7.29
C PRO A 89 -9.11 11.81 -7.11
N TYR A 90 -9.85 12.62 -6.34
CA TYR A 90 -9.46 14.00 -6.04
C TYR A 90 -8.13 14.08 -5.28
N ARG A 91 -7.94 13.24 -4.25
CA ARG A 91 -6.70 13.23 -3.46
C ARG A 91 -5.50 12.85 -4.31
N VAL A 92 -5.65 11.84 -5.18
CA VAL A 92 -4.60 11.43 -6.10
C VAL A 92 -4.30 12.52 -7.10
N ALA A 93 -5.31 13.20 -7.65
CA ALA A 93 -5.08 14.33 -8.55
C ALA A 93 -4.26 15.45 -7.88
N ARG A 94 -4.47 15.73 -6.59
CA ARG A 94 -3.63 16.67 -5.82
C ARG A 94 -2.21 16.16 -5.59
N VAL A 95 -2.03 14.86 -5.42
CA VAL A 95 -0.70 14.24 -5.33
C VAL A 95 0.03 14.42 -6.65
N LEU A 96 -0.60 14.09 -7.79
CA LEU A 96 0.08 14.14 -9.09
C LEU A 96 0.40 15.57 -9.54
N THR A 97 -0.47 16.53 -9.24
CA THR A 97 -0.32 17.92 -9.68
C THR A 97 0.32 18.84 -8.63
N GLN A 98 0.50 18.37 -7.39
CA GLN A 98 0.95 19.17 -6.24
C GLN A 98 0.12 20.44 -5.98
N SER A 99 -1.13 20.46 -6.47
CA SER A 99 -2.01 21.64 -6.47
C SER A 99 -3.27 21.43 -5.61
N ASN A 100 -3.89 22.53 -5.19
CA ASN A 100 -5.23 22.51 -4.60
C ASN A 100 -6.35 22.59 -5.66
N THR A 101 -6.00 22.95 -6.90
CA THR A 101 -6.89 23.03 -8.08
C THR A 101 -6.42 22.06 -9.18
N PRO A 102 -6.44 20.74 -8.91
CA PRO A 102 -5.78 19.75 -9.78
C PRO A 102 -6.41 19.64 -11.19
N MET A 103 -7.66 20.08 -11.39
CA MET A 103 -8.33 20.08 -12.70
C MET A 103 -7.77 21.10 -13.69
N GLU A 104 -7.08 22.12 -13.21
CA GLU A 104 -6.47 23.16 -14.04
C GLU A 104 -4.94 23.00 -14.12
N SER A 105 -4.43 21.91 -13.55
CA SER A 105 -3.00 21.69 -13.35
C SER A 105 -2.52 20.50 -14.17
N GLN A 106 -1.23 20.52 -14.52
CA GLN A 106 -0.52 19.42 -15.18
C GLN A 106 0.18 18.55 -14.15
N VAL A 107 0.65 17.37 -14.56
CA VAL A 107 1.48 16.51 -13.71
C VAL A 107 2.75 17.26 -13.30
N ASP A 108 3.02 17.30 -11.99
CA ASP A 108 4.26 17.85 -11.47
C ASP A 108 5.40 16.84 -11.70
N GLN A 109 6.36 17.23 -12.54
CA GLN A 109 7.48 16.35 -12.91
C GLN A 109 8.37 15.94 -11.73
N SER A 110 8.34 16.68 -10.61
CA SER A 110 8.99 16.25 -9.37
C SER A 110 8.32 15.04 -8.74
N VAL A 111 6.99 14.88 -8.89
CA VAL A 111 6.25 13.71 -8.42
C VAL A 111 6.68 12.47 -9.20
N VAL A 112 6.76 12.57 -10.52
CA VAL A 112 7.23 11.48 -11.41
C VAL A 112 8.61 10.99 -10.96
N ARG A 113 9.57 11.93 -10.79
CA ARG A 113 10.93 11.60 -10.33
C ARG A 113 10.96 10.96 -8.94
N LYS A 114 10.13 11.43 -8.01
CA LYS A 114 10.09 10.92 -6.64
C LYS A 114 9.47 9.53 -6.56
N LEU A 115 8.42 9.25 -7.34
CA LEU A 115 7.84 7.91 -7.45
C LEU A 115 8.84 6.92 -8.06
N ALA A 116 9.50 7.31 -9.16
CA ALA A 116 10.57 6.52 -9.78
C ALA A 116 11.71 6.22 -8.80
N GLU A 117 12.16 7.22 -8.05
CA GLU A 117 13.21 7.05 -7.05
C GLU A 117 12.76 6.15 -5.90
N GLY A 118 11.52 6.30 -5.42
CA GLY A 118 10.94 5.42 -4.41
C GLY A 118 10.91 3.96 -4.86
N TYR A 119 10.45 3.71 -6.09
CA TYR A 119 10.47 2.38 -6.71
C TYR A 119 11.89 1.81 -6.80
N ARG A 120 12.82 2.59 -7.38
CA ARG A 120 14.21 2.17 -7.58
C ARG A 120 14.92 1.84 -6.27
N VAL A 121 14.80 2.70 -5.26
CA VAL A 121 15.44 2.48 -3.96
C VAL A 121 14.81 1.28 -3.24
N ALA A 122 13.49 1.14 -3.27
CA ALA A 122 12.82 0.02 -2.63
C ALA A 122 13.20 -1.33 -3.29
N ALA A 123 13.28 -1.36 -4.62
CA ALA A 123 13.67 -2.55 -5.37
C ALA A 123 15.14 -2.95 -5.16
N ALA A 124 16.04 -1.96 -5.03
CA ALA A 124 17.48 -2.21 -4.91
C ALA A 124 17.96 -2.44 -3.46
N GLU A 125 17.39 -1.71 -2.51
CA GLU A 125 17.88 -1.62 -1.12
C GLU A 125 16.84 -2.10 -0.09
N GLY A 126 15.62 -2.43 -0.54
CA GLY A 126 14.57 -3.03 0.27
C GLY A 126 13.61 -2.04 0.95
N PRO A 127 12.64 -2.58 1.71
CA PRO A 127 11.51 -1.81 2.26
C PRO A 127 11.89 -0.61 3.12
N ILE A 128 12.90 -0.76 3.99
CA ILE A 128 13.29 0.28 4.95
C ILE A 128 13.96 1.46 4.23
N ALA A 129 14.83 1.18 3.25
CA ALA A 129 15.47 2.21 2.43
C ALA A 129 14.44 2.96 1.59
N GLY A 130 13.51 2.25 0.95
CA GLY A 130 12.40 2.83 0.20
C GLY A 130 11.51 3.74 1.08
N TYR A 131 11.16 3.29 2.29
CA TYR A 131 10.42 4.10 3.26
C TYR A 131 11.20 5.35 3.63
N CYS A 132 12.49 5.20 3.99
CA CYS A 132 13.33 6.32 4.38
C CYS A 132 13.38 7.38 3.28
N ARG A 133 13.56 6.95 2.03
CA ARG A 133 13.61 7.84 0.88
C ARG A 133 12.28 8.58 0.68
N MET A 134 11.15 7.87 0.65
CA MET A 134 9.82 8.46 0.44
C MET A 134 9.35 9.36 1.58
N ASN A 135 9.82 9.10 2.80
CA ASN A 135 9.50 9.90 3.98
C ASN A 135 10.38 11.16 4.12
N ASN A 136 11.48 11.26 3.37
CA ASN A 136 12.45 12.35 3.44
C ASN A 136 12.70 12.98 2.06
N GLU A 137 13.80 12.64 1.36
CA GLU A 137 14.24 13.34 0.15
C GLU A 137 13.24 13.22 -1.01
N ALA A 138 12.53 12.09 -1.10
CA ALA A 138 11.48 11.86 -2.07
C ALA A 138 10.07 12.13 -1.53
N TYR A 139 9.95 12.97 -0.49
CA TYR A 139 8.66 13.36 0.07
C TYR A 139 7.75 14.03 -0.99
N ILE A 140 6.53 13.51 -1.13
CA ILE A 140 5.49 14.05 -2.01
C ILE A 140 4.38 14.64 -1.14
N LYS A 141 4.08 15.93 -1.33
CA LYS A 141 3.01 16.58 -0.58
C LYS A 141 1.68 15.89 -0.91
N HIS A 142 0.81 15.78 0.11
CA HIS A 142 -0.49 15.11 0.04
C HIS A 142 -0.43 13.57 -0.03
N LEU A 143 0.74 12.97 -0.24
CA LEU A 143 0.92 11.52 -0.18
C LEU A 143 1.34 11.11 1.24
N GLY A 144 0.35 10.72 2.04
CA GLY A 144 0.60 10.30 3.42
C GLY A 144 1.28 8.94 3.53
N PRO A 145 1.87 8.61 4.70
CA PRO A 145 2.57 7.34 4.94
C PRO A 145 1.82 6.08 4.53
N ALA A 146 0.55 5.96 4.92
CA ALA A 146 -0.30 4.82 4.57
C ALA A 146 -0.40 4.55 3.06
N PHE A 147 -0.32 5.59 2.22
CA PHE A 147 -0.44 5.46 0.76
C PHE A 147 0.92 5.27 0.10
N PHE A 148 1.98 5.94 0.55
CA PHE A 148 3.29 5.63 0.00
C PHE A 148 3.78 4.24 0.43
N THR A 149 3.37 3.70 1.59
CA THR A 149 3.69 2.31 1.94
C THR A 149 2.96 1.31 1.02
N LYS A 150 1.78 1.65 0.51
CA LYS A 150 1.12 0.86 -0.55
C LYS A 150 1.92 0.91 -1.85
N TRP A 151 2.41 2.10 -2.24
CA TRP A 151 3.34 2.22 -3.37
C TRP A 151 4.60 1.35 -3.18
N LEU A 152 5.23 1.38 -2.00
CA LEU A 152 6.40 0.56 -1.70
C LEU A 152 6.09 -0.95 -1.68
N HIS A 153 4.92 -1.35 -1.18
CA HIS A 153 4.46 -2.73 -1.20
C HIS A 153 4.45 -3.28 -2.61
N PHE A 154 3.73 -2.62 -3.53
CA PHE A 154 3.67 -3.10 -4.91
C PHE A 154 4.99 -2.92 -5.67
N SER A 155 5.76 -1.88 -5.36
CA SER A 155 7.10 -1.67 -5.94
C SER A 155 8.04 -2.84 -5.62
N THR A 156 8.05 -3.28 -4.36
CA THR A 156 8.89 -4.39 -3.92
C THR A 156 8.30 -5.74 -4.35
N ALA A 157 6.98 -5.92 -4.29
CA ALA A 157 6.32 -7.14 -4.79
C ALA A 157 6.57 -7.38 -6.28
N ALA A 158 6.66 -6.33 -7.08
CA ALA A 158 6.93 -6.41 -8.52
C ALA A 158 8.35 -6.93 -8.85
N THR A 159 9.30 -6.81 -7.91
CA THR A 159 10.71 -7.17 -8.14
C THR A 159 11.25 -8.25 -7.21
N ALA A 160 10.51 -8.59 -6.15
CA ALA A 160 10.98 -9.50 -5.12
C ALA A 160 11.07 -10.95 -5.63
N THR A 161 12.19 -11.60 -5.34
CA THR A 161 12.37 -13.05 -5.51
C THR A 161 12.12 -13.83 -4.22
N ASP A 162 11.96 -13.11 -3.10
CA ASP A 162 11.79 -13.63 -1.75
C ASP A 162 10.67 -12.83 -1.04
N PRO A 163 9.68 -13.49 -0.40
CA PRO A 163 8.65 -12.84 0.42
C PRO A 163 9.20 -11.88 1.48
N ALA A 164 10.40 -12.12 2.03
CA ALA A 164 11.05 -11.25 3.01
C ALA A 164 11.36 -9.85 2.43
N GLY A 165 11.52 -9.74 1.11
CA GLY A 165 11.81 -8.48 0.42
C GLY A 165 10.59 -7.60 0.16
N VAL A 166 9.37 -8.10 0.37
CA VAL A 166 8.13 -7.36 0.10
C VAL A 166 7.78 -6.44 1.28
N ALA A 167 7.60 -5.15 1.00
CA ALA A 167 7.30 -4.16 2.01
C ALA A 167 5.89 -4.36 2.60
N PRO A 168 5.73 -4.51 3.93
CA PRO A 168 4.41 -4.52 4.55
C PRO A 168 3.79 -3.13 4.51
N ILE A 169 2.46 -3.05 4.33
CA ILE A 169 1.75 -1.77 4.37
C ILE A 169 1.57 -1.36 5.83
N LEU A 170 1.79 -0.07 6.14
CA LEU A 170 1.51 0.48 7.47
C LEU A 170 0.47 1.58 7.36
N ASP A 171 -0.80 1.23 7.55
CA ASP A 171 -1.88 2.21 7.63
C ASP A 171 -2.54 2.26 9.00
N ARG A 172 -3.59 3.08 9.09
CA ARG A 172 -4.28 3.36 10.34
C ARG A 172 -4.88 2.09 10.95
N LEU A 173 -5.44 1.19 10.14
CA LEU A 173 -6.10 -0.01 10.64
C LEU A 173 -5.09 -0.94 11.32
N VAL A 174 -3.92 -1.12 10.70
CA VAL A 174 -2.83 -1.92 11.31
C VAL A 174 -2.27 -1.24 12.55
N LEU A 175 -2.07 0.08 12.51
CA LEU A 175 -1.58 0.82 13.68
C LEU A 175 -2.53 0.71 14.87
N ASP A 176 -3.84 0.83 14.63
CA ASP A 176 -4.86 0.73 15.67
C ASP A 176 -4.94 -0.71 16.19
N TRP A 177 -4.91 -1.72 15.32
CA TRP A 177 -4.87 -3.14 15.75
C TRP A 177 -3.62 -3.47 16.59
N LEU A 178 -2.44 -2.96 16.21
CA LEU A 178 -1.22 -3.14 17.01
C LEU A 178 -1.34 -2.45 18.37
N HIS A 179 -1.91 -1.24 18.39
CA HIS A 179 -2.14 -0.51 19.63
C HIS A 179 -3.09 -1.25 20.58
N ASP A 180 -4.15 -1.87 20.05
CA ASP A 180 -5.10 -2.68 20.83
C ASP A 180 -4.44 -3.94 21.42
N HIS A 181 -3.26 -4.32 20.93
CA HIS A 181 -2.41 -5.39 21.45
C HIS A 181 -1.20 -4.86 22.24
N ASP A 182 -1.28 -3.63 22.76
CA ASP A 182 -0.22 -2.96 23.55
C ASP A 182 1.11 -2.76 22.77
N ILE A 183 1.08 -2.81 21.44
CA ILE A 183 2.24 -2.61 20.57
C ILE A 183 2.18 -1.22 19.96
N THR A 184 3.08 -0.33 20.42
CA THR A 184 3.15 1.05 19.90
C THR A 184 4.22 1.20 18.83
N ILE A 185 3.79 1.49 17.60
CA ILE A 185 4.69 1.84 16.49
C ILE A 185 4.71 3.36 16.27
N ARG A 186 5.91 3.94 16.20
CA ARG A 186 6.08 5.37 15.88
C ARG A 186 5.89 5.63 14.37
N ALA A 187 4.64 5.74 13.96
CA ALA A 187 4.27 6.03 12.56
C ALA A 187 4.90 7.32 12.02
N GLY A 188 5.19 7.37 10.72
CA GLY A 188 5.73 8.56 10.05
C GLY A 188 7.23 8.80 10.28
N LYS A 189 7.95 7.86 10.89
CA LYS A 189 9.41 7.91 11.11
C LYS A 189 10.05 6.60 10.68
N THR A 190 11.19 6.70 9.98
CA THR A 190 11.93 5.52 9.50
C THR A 190 12.23 4.51 10.61
N PRO A 191 12.72 4.89 11.81
CA PRO A 191 12.96 3.91 12.87
C PRO A 191 11.69 3.20 13.37
N GLY A 192 10.53 3.87 13.31
CA GLY A 192 9.26 3.25 13.67
C GLY A 192 8.82 2.24 12.62
N TYR A 193 8.98 2.57 11.34
CA TYR A 193 8.71 1.62 10.27
C TYR A 193 9.68 0.43 10.26
N GLU A 194 10.96 0.66 10.54
CA GLU A 194 11.95 -0.41 10.74
C GLU A 194 11.55 -1.34 11.89
N THR A 195 11.14 -0.78 13.03
CA THR A 195 10.62 -1.57 14.17
C THR A 195 9.42 -2.43 13.75
N TYR A 196 8.50 -1.86 12.97
CA TYR A 196 7.34 -2.57 12.44
C TYR A 196 7.73 -3.72 11.49
N VAL A 197 8.61 -3.46 10.52
CA VAL A 197 9.07 -4.49 9.57
C VAL A 197 9.77 -5.62 10.33
N SER A 198 10.69 -5.30 11.25
CA SER A 198 11.40 -6.31 12.05
C SER A 198 10.46 -7.14 12.93
N LEU A 199 9.43 -6.52 13.51
CA LEU A 199 8.43 -7.23 14.31
C LEU A 199 7.67 -8.25 13.45
N LEU A 200 7.17 -7.83 12.29
CA LEU A 200 6.45 -8.74 11.38
C LEU A 200 7.36 -9.82 10.80
N SER A 201 8.63 -9.50 10.54
CA SER A 201 9.63 -10.50 10.14
C SER A 201 9.85 -11.54 11.24
N SER A 202 9.99 -11.13 12.51
CA SER A 202 10.15 -12.10 13.60
C SER A 202 8.93 -13.02 13.74
N TRP A 203 7.72 -12.46 13.63
CA TRP A 203 6.50 -13.29 13.65
C TRP A 203 6.44 -14.23 12.44
N GLY A 204 6.84 -13.78 11.25
CA GLY A 204 6.83 -14.61 10.05
C GLY A 204 7.86 -15.74 10.05
N GLU A 205 9.06 -15.51 10.58
CA GLU A 205 10.12 -16.53 10.73
C GLU A 205 9.69 -17.65 11.67
N GLU A 206 9.06 -17.31 12.80
CA GLU A 206 8.52 -18.29 13.76
C GLU A 206 7.41 -19.15 13.14
N LEU A 207 6.71 -18.64 12.11
CA LEU A 207 5.42 -19.14 11.66
C LEU A 207 5.43 -19.56 10.20
N HIS A 208 6.42 -20.38 9.83
CA HIS A 208 6.56 -21.06 8.54
C HIS A 208 7.23 -20.27 7.40
N GLY A 209 8.12 -19.33 7.72
CA GLY A 209 8.91 -18.61 6.71
C GLY A 209 8.08 -17.61 5.90
N LEU A 210 7.09 -17.00 6.55
CA LEU A 210 6.30 -15.94 5.95
C LEU A 210 7.09 -14.63 5.91
N GLY A 211 6.95 -13.89 4.81
CA GLY A 211 7.46 -12.53 4.71
C GLY A 211 6.63 -11.53 5.54
N PRO A 212 7.19 -10.37 5.90
CA PRO A 212 6.51 -9.38 6.74
C PRO A 212 5.20 -8.87 6.10
N ALA A 213 5.16 -8.72 4.77
CA ALA A 213 3.93 -8.35 4.06
C ALA A 213 2.82 -9.41 4.15
N GLN A 214 3.16 -10.69 4.25
CA GLN A 214 2.16 -11.75 4.40
C GLN A 214 1.55 -11.74 5.81
N VAL A 215 2.38 -11.46 6.83
CA VAL A 215 1.91 -11.27 8.20
C VAL A 215 1.00 -10.04 8.29
N GLU A 216 1.38 -8.92 7.68
CA GLU A 216 0.55 -7.72 7.56
C GLU A 216 -0.80 -8.01 6.90
N GLU A 217 -0.82 -8.74 5.79
CA GLU A 217 -2.08 -9.09 5.12
C GLU A 217 -3.00 -9.94 6.02
N ARG A 218 -2.44 -10.79 6.88
CA ARG A 218 -3.20 -11.60 7.84
C ARG A 218 -3.83 -10.74 8.93
N ILE A 219 -3.12 -9.74 9.42
CA ILE A 219 -3.68 -8.72 10.33
C ILE A 219 -4.85 -8.00 9.64
N PHE A 220 -4.71 -7.60 8.38
CA PHE A 220 -5.81 -6.96 7.65
C PHE A 220 -7.05 -7.84 7.50
N ARG A 221 -6.87 -9.14 7.25
CA ARG A 221 -8.00 -10.09 7.15
C ARG A 221 -8.71 -10.24 8.48
N LEU A 222 -7.98 -10.32 9.59
CA LEU A 222 -8.57 -10.33 10.92
C LEU A 222 -9.44 -9.09 11.17
N ILE A 223 -8.90 -7.89 10.87
CA ILE A 223 -9.63 -6.63 11.03
C ILE A 223 -10.92 -6.65 10.18
N ARG A 224 -10.84 -7.10 8.92
CA ARG A 224 -12.00 -7.13 8.03
C ARG A 224 -13.05 -8.14 8.51
N ASP A 225 -12.64 -9.35 8.89
CA ASP A 225 -13.54 -10.40 9.36
C ASP A 225 -14.26 -9.97 10.66
N ALA A 226 -13.58 -9.24 11.55
CA ALA A 226 -14.19 -8.64 12.74
C ALA A 226 -15.24 -7.57 12.37
N GLN A 227 -14.92 -6.66 11.46
CA GLN A 227 -15.87 -5.63 10.97
C GLN A 227 -17.09 -6.24 10.26
N GLU A 228 -16.91 -7.34 9.53
CA GLU A 228 -18.01 -8.07 8.90
C GLU A 228 -18.94 -8.70 9.93
N ALA A 229 -18.37 -9.32 10.98
CA ALA A 229 -19.14 -9.89 12.07
C ALA A 229 -19.96 -8.82 12.82
N GLU A 230 -19.36 -7.66 13.12
CA GLU A 230 -20.04 -6.53 13.76
C GLU A 230 -21.21 -6.00 12.91
N ARG A 231 -20.99 -5.77 11.61
CA ARG A 231 -22.06 -5.31 10.70
C ARG A 231 -23.22 -6.31 10.60
N ASN A 232 -22.93 -7.60 10.60
CA ASN A 232 -23.96 -8.63 10.55
C ASN A 232 -24.78 -8.69 11.84
N LEU A 233 -24.16 -8.38 12.99
CA LEU A 233 -24.85 -8.29 14.28
C LEU A 233 -25.73 -7.04 14.37
N GLU A 234 -25.29 -5.89 13.83
CA GLU A 234 -26.08 -4.66 13.79
C GLU A 234 -27.27 -4.71 12.81
N ALA A 235 -27.24 -5.64 11.85
CA ALA A 235 -28.30 -5.84 10.86
C ALA A 235 -29.43 -6.80 11.32
N LEU A 236 -29.31 -7.41 12.51
CA LEU A 236 -30.28 -8.32 13.13
C LEU A 236 -31.13 -7.62 14.19
#